data_AF-A0A1B1N396-F1
#
_entry.id   AF-A0A1B1N396-F1
#
_cell.length_a   1.000
_cell.length_b   1.000
_cell.length_c   1.000
_cell.angle_alpha   90.00
_cell.angle_beta   90.00
_cell.angle_gamma   90.00
#
_symmetry.space_group_name_H-M   'P 1'
#
loop_
_entity.id
_entity.type
_entity.pdbx_description
1 polymer ?
#
loop_
_entity_poly.entity_id
_entity_poly.type
_entity_poly.pdbx_seq_one_letter_code
_entity_poly.pdbx_strand_id
1 'polypeptide(L)' 'MKLPFLRRVWRRADEMEQYQSDQSAKYGFIFYTVTLLVWALYDWISTGDSGWQFSILLVGCAVYFWSRAIYSRRMSK' A
#
# COMPACT_ATOMS: atom_id res chain seq x y z
N MET A 1 -27.51 29.05 -7.53
CA MET A 1 -26.98 28.93 -8.91
C MET A 1 -25.90 27.84 -8.91
N LYS A 2 -26.23 26.59 -9.29
CA LYS A 2 -25.25 25.48 -9.35
C LYS A 2 -24.52 25.58 -10.69
N LEU A 3 -23.24 25.94 -10.68
CA LEU A 3 -22.39 26.01 -11.87
C LEU A 3 -21.92 24.59 -12.26
N PRO A 4 -22.52 23.95 -13.28
CA PRO A 4 -22.24 22.55 -13.64
C PRO A 4 -20.81 22.35 -14.20
N PHE A 5 -20.19 23.42 -14.69
CA PHE A 5 -18.83 23.41 -15.24
C PHE A 5 -17.76 23.23 -14.16
N LEU A 6 -17.85 23.98 -13.05
CA LEU A 6 -16.86 23.89 -11.97
C LEU A 6 -16.82 22.48 -11.38
N ARG A 7 -17.98 21.84 -11.18
CA ARG A 7 -18.07 20.48 -10.64
C ARG A 7 -17.27 19.45 -11.45
N ARG A 8 -17.12 19.66 -12.76
CA ARG A 8 -16.36 18.75 -13.64
C ARG A 8 -14.85 18.95 -13.50
N VAL A 9 -14.40 20.18 -13.29
CA VAL A 9 -12.98 20.52 -13.10
C VAL A 9 -12.49 20.03 -11.74
N TRP A 10 -13.26 20.30 -10.67
CA TRP A 10 -12.95 19.80 -9.32
C TRP A 10 -12.88 18.27 -9.27
N ARG A 11 -13.82 17.58 -9.93
CA ARG A 11 -13.80 16.11 -9.99
C ARG A 11 -12.56 15.55 -10.70
N ARG A 12 -12.11 16.21 -11.78
CA ARG A 12 -10.87 15.83 -12.47
C ARG A 12 -9.62 16.06 -11.63
N ALA A 13 -9.59 17.13 -10.83
CA ALA A 13 -8.49 17.38 -9.91
C ALA A 13 -8.42 16.30 -8.82
N ASP A 14 -9.56 15.99 -8.19
CA ASP A 14 -9.67 14.93 -7.18
C ASP A 14 -9.24 13.56 -7.74
N GLU A 15 -9.60 13.23 -8.99
CA GLU A 15 -9.21 11.99 -9.66
C GLU A 15 -7.68 11.89 -9.87
N MET A 16 -7.02 13.00 -10.19
CA MET A 16 -5.57 13.03 -10.43
C MET A 16 -4.77 12.95 -9.12
N GLU A 17 -5.27 13.58 -8.05
CA GLU A 17 -4.68 13.48 -6.71
C GLU A 17 -4.82 12.07 -6.13
N GLN A 18 -5.99 11.45 -6.29
CA GLN A 18 -6.20 10.05 -5.88
C GLN A 18 -5.28 9.09 -6.64
N TYR A 19 -5.09 9.31 -7.95
CA TYR A 19 -4.18 8.50 -8.75
C TYR A 19 -2.73 8.60 -8.27
N GLN A 20 -2.25 9.81 -7.99
CA GLN A 20 -0.89 10.00 -7.45
C GLN A 20 -0.74 9.39 -6.05
N SER A 21 -1.74 9.57 -5.18
CA SER A 21 -1.73 9.00 -3.84
C SER A 21 -1.68 7.47 -3.85
N ASP A 22 -2.45 6.82 -4.73
CA ASP A 22 -2.43 5.36 -4.91
C ASP A 22 -1.07 4.85 -5.39
N GLN A 23 -0.43 5.57 -6.33
CA GLN A 23 0.92 5.24 -6.78
C GLN A 23 1.94 5.37 -5.65
N SER A 24 1.94 6.50 -4.92
CA SER A 24 2.83 6.70 -3.77
C SER A 24 2.64 5.64 -2.69
N ALA A 25 1.40 5.26 -2.39
CA ALA A 25 1.10 4.21 -1.41
C ALA A 25 1.65 2.84 -1.85
N LYS A 26 1.52 2.48 -3.14
CA LYS A 26 2.08 1.24 -3.69
C LYS A 26 3.59 1.20 -3.60
N TYR A 27 4.28 2.26 -4.02
CA TYR A 27 5.75 2.31 -3.95
C TYR A 27 6.26 2.34 -2.51
N GLY A 28 5.59 3.07 -1.61
CA GLY A 28 5.91 3.06 -0.18
C GLY A 28 5.74 1.68 0.45
N PHE A 29 4.68 0.95 0.07
CA PHE A 29 4.46 -0.42 0.52
C PHE A 29 5.57 -1.38 0.03
N ILE A 30 5.99 -1.27 -1.23
CA ILE A 30 7.07 -2.09 -1.77
C ILE A 30 8.39 -1.79 -1.05
N PHE A 31 8.70 -0.50 -0.87
CA PHE A 31 9.94 -0.08 -0.22
C PHE A 31 10.06 -0.63 1.21
N TYR A 32 9.06 -0.38 2.07
CA TYR A 32 9.17 -0.85 3.46
C TYR A 32 9.20 -2.40 3.54
N THR A 33 8.49 -3.10 2.65
CA THR A 33 8.50 -4.57 2.61
C THR A 33 9.89 -5.09 2.25
N VAL A 34 10.53 -4.53 1.23
CA VAL A 34 11.90 -4.94 0.81
C VAL A 34 12.90 -4.63 1.91
N THR A 35 12.85 -3.43 2.50
CA THR A 35 13.76 -3.05 3.59
C THR A 35 13.64 -3.97 4.80
N LEU A 36 12.42 -4.26 5.27
CA LEU A 36 12.20 -5.17 6.38
C LEU A 36 12.58 -6.61 6.05
N LEU A 37 12.38 -7.04 4.81
CA LEU A 37 12.74 -8.39 4.40
C LEU A 37 14.25 -8.58 4.37
N VAL A 38 15.00 -7.60 3.85
CA VAL A 38 16.47 -7.61 3.87
C VAL A 38 16.99 -7.58 5.30
N TRP A 39 16.40 -6.75 6.18
CA TRP A 39 16.80 -6.71 7.59
C TRP A 39 16.47 -8.02 8.31
N ALA A 40 15.25 -8.54 8.19
CA ALA A 40 14.87 -9.80 8.81
C ALA A 40 15.77 -10.95 8.35
N LEU A 41 16.15 -10.99 7.06
CA LEU A 41 17.08 -12.00 6.54
C LEU A 41 18.49 -11.84 7.10
N TYR A 42 18.98 -10.60 7.23
CA TYR A 42 20.28 -10.30 7.83
C TYR A 42 20.33 -10.70 9.32
N ASP A 43 19.26 -10.42 10.06
CA ASP A 43 19.14 -10.77 11.48
C ASP A 43 19.03 -12.28 11.67
N TRP A 44 18.27 -12.96 10.81
CA TRP A 44 18.17 -14.42 10.84
C TRP A 44 19.52 -15.09 10.59
N ILE A 45 20.33 -14.57 9.66
CA ILE A 45 21.68 -15.11 9.39
C ILE A 45 22.66 -14.80 10.53
N SER A 46 22.59 -13.61 11.13
CA SER A 46 23.55 -13.18 12.16
C SER A 46 23.25 -13.71 13.55
N THR A 47 21.98 -13.70 13.94
CA THR A 47 21.55 -13.95 15.33
C THR A 47 20.87 -15.31 15.47
N GLY A 48 20.33 -15.88 14.38
CA GLY A 48 19.52 -17.09 14.41
C GLY A 48 18.10 -16.90 14.97
N ASP A 49 17.81 -15.72 15.53
CA ASP A 49 16.51 -15.33 16.05
C ASP A 49 15.74 -14.50 15.04
N SER A 50 14.47 -14.83 14.85
CA SER A 50 13.55 -14.04 14.06
C SER A 50 13.01 -12.93 14.96
N GLY A 51 13.74 -11.81 15.04
CA GLY A 51 13.34 -10.66 15.83
C GLY A 51 11.96 -10.09 15.42
N TRP A 52 11.58 -8.99 16.06
CA TRP A 52 10.28 -8.33 15.83
C TRP A 52 10.08 -7.87 14.36
N GLN A 53 11.15 -7.84 13.55
CA GLN A 53 11.07 -7.52 12.12
C GLN A 53 10.17 -8.49 11.36
N PHE A 54 10.21 -9.79 11.69
CA PHE A 54 9.42 -10.82 11.01
C PHE A 54 7.92 -10.67 11.29
N SER A 55 7.56 -10.32 12.53
CA SER A 55 6.18 -10.02 12.92
C SER A 55 5.63 -8.80 12.17
N ILE A 56 6.43 -7.73 12.03
CA ILE A 56 6.03 -6.53 11.26
C ILE A 56 5.85 -6.89 9.77
N LEU A 57 6.75 -7.71 9.20
CA LEU A 57 6.63 -8.17 7.81
C LEU A 57 5.34 -8.97 7.57
N LEU A 58 4.99 -9.87 8.50
CA LEU A 58 3.77 -10.68 8.44
C LEU A 58 2.49 -9.83 8.50
N VAL A 59 2.43 -8.87 9.43
CA VAL A 59 1.32 -7.91 9.52
C VAL A 59 1.21 -7.11 8.22
N GLY A 60 2.35 -6.70 7.68
CA GLY A 60 2.49 -6.07 6.39
C GLY A 60 1.86 -6.85 5.23
N CYS A 61 2.26 -8.11 5.07
CA CYS A 61 1.70 -9.03 4.09
C CYS A 61 0.20 -9.24 4.28
N ALA A 62 -0.27 -9.34 5.53
CA ALA A 62 -1.70 -9.49 5.84
C ALA A 62 -2.51 -8.27 5.35
N VAL A 63 -2.04 -7.05 5.62
CA VAL A 63 -2.69 -5.81 5.16
C VAL A 63 -2.73 -5.73 3.63
N TYR A 64 -1.65 -6.13 2.95
CA TYR A 64 -1.63 -6.14 1.48
C TYR A 64 -2.58 -7.17 0.87
N PHE A 65 -2.55 -8.40 1.37
CA PHE A 65 -3.46 -9.45 0.92
C PHE A 65 -4.92 -9.07 1.19
N TRP A 66 -5.21 -8.48 2.34
CA TRP A 66 -6.54 -7.97 2.67
C TRP A 66 -6.99 -6.86 1.73
N SER A 67 -6.11 -5.89 1.46
CA SER A 67 -6.40 -4.79 0.52
C SER A 67 -6.65 -5.32 -0.90
N ARG A 68 -5.84 -6.28 -1.37
CA ARG A 68 -6.01 -6.93 -2.67
C ARG A 68 -7.30 -7.76 -2.73
N ALA A 69 -7.66 -8.46 -1.66
CA ALA A 69 -8.90 -9.22 -1.58
C ALA A 69 -10.14 -8.31 -1.63
N ILE A 70 -10.12 -7.17 -0.94
CA ILE A 70 -11.20 -6.17 -1.02
C ILE A 70 -11.30 -5.61 -2.43
N TYR A 71 -10.18 -5.25 -3.07
CA TYR A 71 -10.17 -4.70 -4.42
C TYR A 71 -10.70 -5.70 -5.45
N SER A 72 -10.28 -6.97 -5.35
CA SER A 72 -10.78 -8.06 -6.20
C SER A 72 -12.30 -8.27 -6.04
N ARG A 73 -12.83 -8.17 -4.81
CA ARG A 73 -14.28 -8.25 -4.58
C ARG A 73 -15.06 -7.08 -5.18
N ARG A 74 -14.45 -5.90 -5.32
CA ARG A 74 -15.10 -4.74 -5.97
C ARG A 74 -15.12 -4.84 -7.50
N MET A 75 -14.16 -5.54 -8.11
CA MET A 75 -14.12 -5.70 -9.58
C MET A 75 -14.99 -6.85 -10.10
N SER A 76 -15.56 -7.68 -9.21
CA SER A 76 -16.49 -8.76 -9.58
C SER A 76 -17.97 -8.35 -9.56
N LYS A 77 -18.27 -7.05 -9.50
CA LYS A 77 -19.61 -6.46 -9.67
C LYS A 77 -19.56 -5.40 -10.77
#